data_AF-A0AAD2X7Q8-F1
#
_entry.id   AF-A0AAD2X7Q8-F1
#
_cell.length_a   1.000
_cell.length_b   1.000
_cell.length_c   1.000
_cell.angle_alpha   90.00
_cell.angle_beta   90.00
_cell.angle_gamma   90.00
#
_symmetry.space_group_name_H-M   'P 1'
#
loop_
_entity.id
_entity.type
_entity.pdbx_description
1 polymer ?
#
loop_
_entity_poly.entity_id
_entity_poly.type
_entity_poly.pdbx_seq_one_letter_code
_entity_poly.pdbx_strand_id
1 'polypeptide(L)'
;MNIKNLSYNVIFCYFFSLVVISCNLHSSHPILEAYLYRVIDNYPQKESGGNCQLPNYTRWIQMEFGVKNNTKDTLFLPISIVNGYNSFHSKIVLKEGNKKYKESIDQRLMYGKNDAILAPGNHTTIKILLYDTDLKRMGIQQTISSKQLINRISFIFYSNQKDFFYYKIPFIMFYNSNKQNKIDIKDIEEETKQSWDVNCDSINKIVYAFYKSGMIINPIKTGNTSNRELLK
;
A
#
# COMPACT_ATOMS: atom_id res chain seq x y z
N MET A 1 51.32 43.10 -3.50
CA MET A 1 50.23 42.10 -3.35
C MET A 1 50.66 40.85 -4.11
N ASN A 2 50.86 39.73 -3.41
CA ASN A 2 51.69 38.61 -3.87
C ASN A 2 50.89 37.64 -4.76
N ILE A 3 51.14 37.65 -6.07
CA ILE A 3 50.36 36.96 -7.10
C ILE A 3 50.32 35.42 -6.89
N LYS A 4 51.34 34.84 -6.25
CA LYS A 4 51.40 33.40 -5.94
C LYS A 4 50.34 32.92 -4.93
N ASN A 5 49.90 33.79 -4.01
CA ASN A 5 48.87 33.46 -3.03
C ASN A 5 47.46 33.50 -3.62
N LEU A 6 47.25 34.22 -4.72
CA LEU A 6 45.95 34.26 -5.40
C LEU A 6 45.70 32.94 -6.15
N SER A 7 46.73 32.39 -6.81
CA SER A 7 46.64 31.15 -7.58
C SER A 7 46.35 29.92 -6.69
N TYR A 8 46.96 29.86 -5.50
CA TYR A 8 46.79 28.72 -4.58
C TYR A 8 45.38 28.67 -3.98
N ASN A 9 44.81 29.83 -3.64
CA ASN A 9 43.45 29.91 -3.10
C ASN A 9 42.38 29.54 -4.14
N VAL A 10 42.56 29.92 -5.41
CA VAL A 10 41.61 29.57 -6.48
C VAL A 10 41.63 28.06 -6.77
N ILE A 11 42.81 27.43 -6.78
CA ILE A 11 42.96 25.99 -6.99
C ILE A 11 42.36 25.20 -5.81
N PHE A 12 42.59 25.66 -4.58
CA PHE A 12 42.03 25.03 -3.38
C PHE A 12 40.50 25.13 -3.33
N CYS A 13 39.92 26.28 -3.72
CA CYS A 13 38.48 26.43 -3.84
C CYS A 13 37.87 25.51 -4.91
N TYR A 14 38.55 25.32 -6.04
CA TYR A 14 38.09 24.40 -7.10
C TYR A 14 38.12 22.94 -6.62
N PHE A 15 39.21 22.49 -5.98
CA PHE A 15 39.30 21.14 -5.42
C PHE A 15 38.29 20.90 -4.31
N PHE A 16 38.08 21.87 -3.41
CA PHE A 16 37.08 21.76 -2.35
C PHE A 16 35.67 21.73 -2.92
N SER A 17 35.37 22.51 -3.97
CA SER A 17 34.07 22.46 -4.65
C SER A 17 33.82 21.10 -5.33
N LEU A 18 34.82 20.50 -5.96
CA LEU A 18 34.72 19.18 -6.59
C LEU A 18 34.54 18.06 -5.54
N VAL A 19 35.25 18.14 -4.41
CA VAL A 19 35.10 17.20 -3.30
C VAL A 19 33.72 17.33 -2.64
N VAL A 20 33.23 18.54 -2.40
CA VAL A 20 31.89 18.78 -1.82
C VAL A 20 30.75 18.39 -2.78
N ILE A 21 30.94 18.53 -4.10
CA ILE A 21 29.98 18.02 -5.09
C ILE A 21 30.00 16.48 -5.12
N SER A 22 31.18 15.85 -4.98
CA SER A 22 31.29 14.38 -4.96
C SER A 22 30.74 13.73 -3.67
N CYS A 23 30.70 14.45 -2.55
CA CYS A 23 30.14 13.95 -1.29
C CYS A 23 28.60 14.03 -1.20
N ASN A 24 27.92 14.74 -2.12
CA ASN A 24 26.46 14.75 -2.18
C ASN A 24 25.87 13.59 -2.99
N LEU A 25 26.71 12.68 -3.51
CA LEU A 25 26.25 11.46 -4.16
C LEU A 25 25.93 10.36 -3.13
N HIS A 26 25.27 10.71 -2.03
CA HIS A 26 24.54 9.70 -1.29
C HIS A 26 23.35 9.31 -2.15
N SER A 27 23.39 8.10 -2.71
CA SER A 27 22.28 7.49 -3.42
C SER A 27 21.12 7.30 -2.44
N SER A 28 20.37 8.37 -2.17
CA SER A 28 19.12 8.29 -1.43
C SER A 28 18.25 7.31 -2.19
N HIS A 29 17.87 6.20 -1.54
CA HIS A 29 16.90 5.29 -2.12
C HIS A 29 15.67 6.10 -2.55
N PRO A 30 15.15 5.87 -3.77
CA PRO A 30 13.99 6.60 -4.27
C PRO A 30 12.81 6.43 -3.30
N ILE A 31 12.07 7.49 -3.05
CA ILE A 31 10.88 7.46 -2.18
C ILE A 31 9.65 7.42 -3.08
N LEU A 32 8.78 6.43 -2.86
CA LEU A 32 7.46 6.34 -3.47
C LEU A 32 6.37 6.60 -2.43
N GLU A 33 5.42 7.42 -2.81
CA GLU A 33 4.23 7.70 -2.00
C GLU A 33 3.07 6.82 -2.48
N ALA A 34 2.45 6.12 -1.54
CA ALA A 34 1.33 5.21 -1.77
C ALA A 34 0.09 5.76 -1.06
N TYR A 35 -0.90 6.21 -1.82
CA TYR A 35 -2.11 6.84 -1.28
C TYR A 35 -3.29 5.90 -1.33
N LEU A 36 -3.92 5.65 -0.19
CA LEU A 36 -5.16 4.90 -0.10
C LEU A 36 -6.26 5.63 -0.87
N TYR A 37 -6.89 4.96 -1.82
CA TYR A 37 -8.01 5.53 -2.59
C TYR A 37 -9.27 4.67 -2.54
N ARG A 38 -9.14 3.36 -2.26
CA ARG A 38 -10.29 2.44 -2.17
C ARG A 38 -10.10 1.43 -1.04
N VAL A 39 -11.19 1.21 -0.31
CA VAL A 39 -11.30 0.18 0.73
C VAL A 39 -12.52 -0.67 0.40
N ILE A 40 -12.32 -1.96 0.16
CA ILE A 40 -13.39 -2.92 -0.09
C ILE A 40 -13.51 -3.81 1.15
N ASP A 41 -14.69 -3.84 1.73
CA ASP A 41 -15.02 -4.58 2.93
C ASP A 41 -16.16 -5.54 2.60
N ASN A 42 -15.93 -6.83 2.76
CA ASN A 42 -16.97 -7.80 2.48
C ASN A 42 -18.05 -7.87 3.56
N TYR A 43 -17.92 -7.09 4.64
CA TYR A 43 -18.98 -6.90 5.61
C TYR A 43 -19.91 -5.75 5.20
N PRO A 44 -21.21 -5.84 5.57
CA PRO A 44 -22.14 -4.74 5.35
C PRO A 44 -21.74 -3.52 6.19
N GLN A 45 -22.07 -2.33 5.68
CA GLN A 45 -21.92 -1.12 6.46
C GLN A 45 -22.84 -1.20 7.69
N LYS A 46 -22.28 -1.11 8.90
CA LYS A 46 -23.10 -0.96 10.10
C LYS A 46 -23.85 0.36 10.04
N GLU A 47 -25.16 0.30 9.86
CA GLU A 47 -26.03 1.45 10.09
C GLU A 47 -26.00 1.82 11.57
N SER A 48 -25.82 3.10 11.86
CA SER A 48 -25.81 3.59 13.23
C SER A 48 -27.21 3.42 13.83
N GLY A 49 -27.39 2.43 14.72
CA GLY A 49 -28.62 2.23 15.51
C GLY A 49 -29.47 1.00 15.17
N GLY A 50 -29.08 0.18 14.19
CA GLY A 50 -29.78 -1.07 13.88
C GLY A 50 -29.19 -2.29 14.59
N ASN A 51 -30.05 -3.27 14.95
CA ASN A 51 -29.64 -4.64 15.28
C ASN A 51 -29.12 -5.32 14.01
N CYS A 52 -27.92 -4.94 13.56
CA CYS A 52 -27.28 -5.58 12.43
C CYS A 52 -26.77 -6.94 12.91
N GLN A 53 -27.48 -8.02 12.58
CA GLN A 53 -26.98 -9.37 12.79
C GLN A 53 -25.60 -9.48 12.15
N LEU A 54 -24.62 -9.96 12.91
CA LEU A 54 -23.27 -10.15 12.41
C LEU A 54 -23.32 -11.23 11.33
N PRO A 55 -22.75 -10.97 10.14
CA PRO A 55 -22.70 -11.99 9.11
C PRO A 55 -21.93 -13.22 9.60
N ASN A 56 -22.45 -14.42 9.35
CA ASN A 56 -21.81 -15.68 9.74
C ASN A 56 -20.73 -16.13 8.73
N TYR A 57 -19.93 -15.20 8.23
CA TYR A 57 -18.83 -15.48 7.30
C TYR A 57 -17.57 -14.70 7.66
N THR A 58 -16.43 -15.17 7.17
CA THR A 58 -15.12 -14.54 7.42
C THR A 58 -15.05 -13.16 6.80
N ARG A 59 -14.72 -12.16 7.63
CA ARG A 59 -14.45 -10.81 7.16
C ARG A 59 -13.10 -10.73 6.45
N TRP A 60 -13.06 -10.01 5.35
CA TRP A 60 -11.84 -9.53 4.71
C TRP A 60 -11.99 -8.09 4.26
N ILE A 61 -10.88 -7.35 4.31
CA ILE A 61 -10.82 -5.94 3.97
C ILE A 61 -9.64 -5.74 3.03
N GLN A 62 -9.92 -5.34 1.80
CA GLN A 62 -8.92 -4.99 0.80
C GLN A 62 -8.71 -3.49 0.80
N MET A 63 -7.47 -3.06 0.93
CA MET A 63 -7.05 -1.67 0.75
C MET A 63 -6.25 -1.55 -0.53
N GLU A 64 -6.57 -0.54 -1.33
CA GLU A 64 -5.88 -0.26 -2.58
C GLU A 64 -5.17 1.09 -2.50
N PHE A 65 -3.85 1.05 -2.66
CA PHE A 65 -2.98 2.21 -2.64
C PHE A 65 -2.45 2.51 -4.04
N GLY A 66 -2.72 3.71 -4.53
CA GLY A 66 -2.20 4.18 -5.80
C GLY A 66 -0.77 4.69 -5.64
N VAL A 67 0.11 4.23 -6.51
CA VAL A 67 1.54 4.60 -6.51
C VAL A 67 1.90 5.09 -7.90
N LYS A 68 2.61 6.22 -7.99
CA LYS A 68 3.18 6.73 -9.24
C LYS A 68 4.68 6.94 -9.08
N ASN A 69 5.45 6.45 -10.05
CA ASN A 69 6.88 6.72 -10.09
C ASN A 69 7.14 8.12 -10.67
N ASN A 70 7.30 9.10 -9.78
CA ASN A 70 7.68 10.46 -10.17
C ASN A 70 9.20 10.66 -10.22
N THR A 71 9.99 9.59 -10.05
CA THR A 71 11.45 9.65 -10.14
C THR A 71 11.90 9.48 -11.60
N LYS A 72 13.19 9.73 -11.85
CA LYS A 72 13.80 9.49 -13.17
C LYS A 72 14.26 8.05 -13.37
N ASP A 73 14.28 7.25 -12.30
CA ASP A 73 14.79 5.88 -12.32
C ASP A 73 13.65 4.89 -12.58
N THR A 74 13.94 3.82 -13.30
CA THR A 74 13.09 2.62 -13.26
C THR A 74 13.28 1.93 -11.91
N LEU A 75 12.17 1.55 -11.27
CA LEU A 75 12.18 1.01 -9.91
C LEU A 75 11.74 -0.45 -9.88
N PHE A 76 12.27 -1.20 -8.91
CA PHE A 76 11.84 -2.56 -8.61
C PHE A 76 11.00 -2.60 -7.32
N LEU A 77 9.79 -3.15 -7.41
CA LEU A 77 8.78 -3.27 -6.36
C LEU A 77 8.58 -4.76 -6.03
N PRO A 78 9.40 -5.35 -5.14
CA PRO A 78 9.29 -6.76 -4.76
C PRO A 78 8.10 -7.00 -3.81
N ILE A 79 6.88 -6.85 -4.31
CA ILE A 79 5.62 -7.03 -3.56
C ILE A 79 4.79 -8.13 -4.21
N SER A 80 4.80 -9.32 -3.61
CA SER A 80 3.96 -10.45 -4.05
C SER A 80 3.87 -11.52 -2.97
N ILE A 81 3.00 -11.30 -1.98
CA ILE A 81 2.54 -12.31 -1.02
C ILE A 81 1.06 -12.57 -1.29
N VAL A 82 0.72 -13.74 -1.81
CA VAL A 82 -0.67 -14.09 -2.12
C VAL A 82 -0.97 -15.42 -1.47
N ASN A 83 -2.02 -15.48 -0.65
CA ASN A 83 -2.35 -16.67 0.14
C ASN A 83 -1.16 -17.19 0.95
N GLY A 84 -0.36 -16.27 1.54
CA GLY A 84 0.86 -16.62 2.28
C GLY A 84 2.07 -17.05 1.43
N TYR A 85 1.93 -17.24 0.11
CA TYR A 85 3.05 -17.57 -0.77
C TYR A 85 3.80 -16.31 -1.17
N ASN A 86 5.07 -16.23 -0.79
CA ASN A 86 5.92 -15.08 -1.07
C ASN A 86 6.83 -15.36 -2.28
N SER A 87 6.75 -14.51 -3.31
CA SER A 87 7.70 -14.57 -4.44
C SER A 87 9.00 -13.79 -4.16
N PHE A 88 9.02 -12.98 -3.10
CA PHE A 88 10.15 -12.13 -2.73
C PHE A 88 10.49 -12.32 -1.24
N HIS A 89 11.50 -11.64 -0.72
CA HIS A 89 11.82 -11.62 0.71
C HIS A 89 11.39 -10.31 1.37
N SER A 90 11.21 -9.27 0.58
CA SER A 90 10.65 -7.98 0.94
C SER A 90 9.18 -8.13 1.31
N LYS A 91 8.72 -7.28 2.23
CA LYS A 91 7.34 -7.35 2.71
C LYS A 91 6.80 -6.04 3.26
N ILE A 92 5.49 -5.84 3.13
CA ILE A 92 4.75 -4.83 3.86
C ILE A 92 4.27 -5.46 5.17
N VAL A 93 4.46 -4.72 6.26
CA VAL A 93 4.13 -5.11 7.63
C VAL A 93 3.07 -4.17 8.16
N LEU A 94 2.07 -4.75 8.82
CA LEU A 94 1.00 -4.02 9.50
C LEU A 94 1.47 -3.43 10.82
N LYS A 95 1.02 -2.21 11.12
CA LYS A 95 1.31 -1.49 12.36
C LYS A 95 0.04 -0.88 12.92
N GLU A 96 -0.14 -0.96 14.25
CA GLU A 96 -1.21 -0.30 15.00
C GLU A 96 -0.57 0.52 16.13
N GLY A 97 -0.73 1.84 16.12
CA GLY A 97 -0.03 2.72 17.07
C GLY A 97 1.49 2.51 16.97
N ASN A 98 2.15 2.01 18.02
CA ASN A 98 3.58 1.67 18.00
C ASN A 98 3.87 0.17 17.79
N LYS A 99 2.84 -0.69 17.80
CA LYS A 99 2.98 -2.14 17.69
C LYS A 99 3.08 -2.56 16.24
N LYS A 100 4.09 -3.38 15.93
CA LYS A 100 4.33 -3.94 14.58
C LYS A 100 4.00 -5.42 14.58
N TYR A 101 3.24 -5.86 13.59
CA TYR A 101 2.85 -7.26 13.42
C TYR A 101 3.75 -7.89 12.35
N LYS A 102 4.75 -8.67 12.78
CA LYS A 102 5.85 -9.15 11.92
C LYS A 102 5.42 -10.19 10.89
N GLU A 103 4.26 -10.80 11.08
CA GLU A 103 3.71 -11.78 10.16
C GLU A 103 3.33 -11.11 8.85
N SER A 104 3.49 -11.85 7.75
CA SER A 104 3.11 -11.35 6.44
C SER A 104 1.59 -11.27 6.33
N ILE A 105 1.11 -10.13 5.85
CA ILE A 105 -0.26 -9.95 5.35
C ILE A 105 -0.28 -10.21 3.84
N ASP A 106 -1.43 -10.52 3.28
CA ASP A 106 -1.56 -10.67 1.83
C ASP A 106 -1.37 -9.31 1.15
N GLN A 107 -0.48 -9.27 0.16
CA GLN A 107 -0.06 -8.07 -0.54
C GLN A 107 0.34 -8.36 -1.98
N ARG A 108 -0.18 -7.60 -2.95
CA ARG A 108 0.16 -7.80 -4.37
C ARG A 108 0.07 -6.52 -5.17
N LEU A 109 0.79 -6.49 -6.28
CA LEU A 109 0.57 -5.52 -7.35
C LEU A 109 -0.60 -5.97 -8.24
N MET A 110 -1.34 -5.03 -8.81
CA MET A 110 -2.61 -5.31 -9.49
C MET A 110 -2.47 -6.12 -10.80
N TYR A 111 -1.42 -5.95 -11.60
CA TYR A 111 -1.27 -6.61 -12.90
C TYR A 111 -0.20 -7.74 -12.93
N GLY A 112 0.21 -8.26 -11.75
CA GLY A 112 0.94 -9.53 -11.62
C GLY A 112 2.47 -9.41 -11.55
N LYS A 113 3.20 -10.51 -11.82
CA LYS A 113 4.67 -10.60 -11.60
C LYS A 113 5.51 -9.68 -12.49
N ASN A 114 5.01 -9.31 -13.68
CA ASN A 114 5.70 -8.38 -14.58
C ASN A 114 5.62 -6.91 -14.10
N ASP A 115 4.77 -6.60 -13.12
CA ASP A 115 4.59 -5.24 -12.57
C ASP A 115 5.58 -4.87 -11.48
N ALA A 116 6.41 -5.81 -11.06
CA ALA A 116 7.47 -5.48 -10.11
C ALA A 116 8.42 -4.42 -10.69
N ILE A 117 8.34 -4.09 -11.98
CA ILE A 117 9.10 -3.03 -12.62
C ILE A 117 8.20 -1.82 -12.86
N LEU A 118 8.53 -0.69 -12.23
CA LEU A 118 7.81 0.57 -12.39
C LEU A 118 8.70 1.60 -13.08
N ALA A 119 8.48 1.79 -14.39
CA ALA A 119 9.20 2.78 -15.19
C ALA A 119 8.87 4.22 -14.75
N PRO A 120 9.73 5.21 -15.06
CA PRO A 120 9.44 6.63 -14.82
C PRO A 120 8.11 7.07 -15.42
N GLY A 121 7.31 7.82 -14.65
CA GLY A 121 6.00 8.31 -15.06
C GLY A 121 4.85 7.30 -14.94
N ASN A 122 5.15 6.00 -14.87
CA ASN A 122 4.14 4.94 -14.74
C ASN A 122 3.52 4.89 -13.34
N HIS A 123 2.37 4.24 -13.25
CA HIS A 123 1.63 4.02 -12.02
C HIS A 123 1.27 2.55 -11.84
N THR A 124 1.02 2.16 -10.60
CA THR A 124 0.51 0.84 -10.22
C THR A 124 -0.32 0.94 -8.94
N THR A 125 -1.02 -0.14 -8.60
CA THR A 125 -1.78 -0.26 -7.36
C THR A 125 -1.18 -1.35 -6.49
N ILE A 126 -0.86 -1.01 -5.24
CA ILE A 126 -0.56 -1.97 -4.18
C ILE A 126 -1.88 -2.35 -3.52
N LYS A 127 -2.23 -3.64 -3.56
CA LYS A 127 -3.37 -4.22 -2.84
C LYS A 127 -2.87 -4.87 -1.58
N ILE A 128 -3.47 -4.53 -0.45
CA ILE A 128 -3.24 -5.18 0.85
C ILE A 128 -4.57 -5.78 1.31
N LEU A 129 -4.57 -7.05 1.67
CA LEU A 129 -5.74 -7.77 2.12
C LEU A 129 -5.56 -8.19 3.58
N LEU A 130 -6.50 -7.77 4.43
CA LEU A 130 -6.59 -8.19 5.81
C LEU A 130 -7.74 -9.16 5.97
N TYR A 131 -7.49 -10.30 6.60
CA TYR A 131 -8.49 -11.27 7.00
C TYR A 131 -8.88 -11.09 8.47
N ASP A 132 -9.98 -11.72 8.87
CA ASP A 132 -10.43 -11.75 10.27
C ASP A 132 -9.34 -12.23 11.25
N THR A 133 -8.48 -13.16 10.83
CA THR A 133 -7.32 -13.61 11.62
C THR A 133 -6.32 -12.48 11.88
N ASP A 134 -6.11 -11.57 10.93
CA ASP A 134 -5.26 -10.38 11.11
C ASP A 134 -5.86 -9.44 12.15
N LEU A 135 -7.17 -9.19 12.07
CA LEU A 135 -7.90 -8.36 13.03
C LEU A 135 -7.83 -8.96 14.44
N LYS A 136 -8.07 -10.27 14.57
CA LYS A 136 -7.97 -11.02 15.83
C LYS A 136 -6.58 -10.93 16.44
N ARG A 137 -5.51 -11.07 15.65
CA ARG A 137 -4.12 -10.90 16.13
C ARG A 137 -3.84 -9.50 16.66
N MET A 138 -4.52 -8.49 16.12
CA MET A 138 -4.44 -7.13 16.64
C MET A 138 -5.29 -6.89 17.90
N GLY A 139 -6.16 -7.83 18.28
CA GLY A 139 -7.17 -7.61 19.31
C GLY A 139 -8.27 -6.64 18.86
N ILE A 140 -8.42 -6.47 17.55
CA ILE A 140 -9.47 -5.62 16.97
C ILE A 140 -10.71 -6.47 16.75
N GLN A 141 -11.84 -6.00 17.28
CA GLN A 141 -13.11 -6.66 17.07
C GLN A 141 -13.47 -6.67 15.58
N GLN A 142 -13.92 -7.83 15.09
CA GLN A 142 -14.40 -8.02 13.72
C GLN A 142 -15.48 -7.02 13.30
N THR A 143 -16.14 -6.38 14.27
CA THR A 143 -17.28 -5.49 14.04
C THR A 143 -16.91 -4.01 13.90
N ILE A 144 -15.61 -3.68 13.98
CA ILE A 144 -15.10 -2.31 13.77
C ILE A 144 -15.48 -1.80 12.38
N SER A 145 -15.88 -0.53 12.24
CA SER A 145 -16.10 0.03 10.92
C SER A 145 -14.77 0.15 10.15
N SER A 146 -14.80 -0.04 8.83
CA SER A 146 -13.61 0.13 8.00
C SER A 146 -12.98 1.52 8.16
N LYS A 147 -13.80 2.58 8.25
CA LYS A 147 -13.30 3.94 8.49
C LYS A 147 -12.52 4.07 9.81
N GLN A 148 -13.03 3.50 10.90
CA GLN A 148 -12.32 3.50 12.18
C GLN A 148 -11.05 2.64 12.13
N LEU A 149 -11.08 1.49 11.46
CA LEU A 149 -9.91 0.62 11.30
C LEU A 149 -8.77 1.35 10.57
N ILE A 150 -9.06 1.98 9.43
CA ILE A 150 -8.07 2.69 8.61
C ILE A 150 -7.37 3.81 9.40
N ASN A 151 -8.07 4.46 10.33
CA ASN A 151 -7.47 5.49 11.19
C ASN A 151 -6.56 4.93 12.29
N ARG A 152 -6.63 3.63 12.59
CA ARG A 152 -5.84 2.97 13.64
C ARG A 152 -4.59 2.27 13.11
N ILE A 153 -4.60 1.88 11.83
CA ILE A 153 -3.54 1.08 11.22
C ILE A 153 -2.65 1.89 10.29
N SER A 154 -1.44 1.40 10.06
CA SER A 154 -0.48 1.92 9.09
C SER A 154 0.38 0.78 8.54
N PHE A 155 1.13 1.05 7.47
CA PHE A 155 1.92 0.06 6.77
C PHE A 155 3.39 0.49 6.66
N ILE A 156 4.29 -0.49 6.79
CA ILE A 156 5.74 -0.28 6.64
C ILE A 156 6.25 -1.28 5.61
N PHE A 157 6.88 -0.77 4.56
CA PHE A 157 7.61 -1.61 3.61
C PHE A 157 9.03 -1.90 4.11
N TYR A 158 9.40 -3.17 4.13
CA TYR A 158 10.74 -3.65 4.42
C TYR A 158 11.33 -4.26 3.16
N SER A 159 12.34 -3.59 2.60
CA SER A 159 13.15 -4.13 1.50
C SER A 159 14.14 -5.17 2.01
N ASN A 160 14.36 -6.23 1.25
CA ASN A 160 15.35 -7.26 1.53
C ASN A 160 16.38 -7.33 0.40
N GLN A 161 17.67 -7.34 0.75
CA GLN A 161 18.77 -7.40 -0.21
C GLN A 161 18.82 -8.70 -1.02
N LYS A 162 18.18 -9.78 -0.55
CA LYS A 162 18.04 -11.04 -1.29
C LYS A 162 17.18 -10.90 -2.55
N ASP A 163 16.33 -9.88 -2.63
CA ASP A 163 15.54 -9.60 -3.83
C ASP A 163 16.37 -8.79 -4.85
N PHE A 164 17.61 -9.23 -5.06
CA PHE A 164 18.55 -8.54 -5.93
C PHE A 164 17.97 -8.39 -7.34
N PHE A 165 17.96 -7.16 -7.83
CA PHE A 165 17.51 -6.81 -9.17
C PHE A 165 18.38 -5.66 -9.71
N TYR A 166 18.43 -5.50 -11.03
CA TYR A 166 19.20 -4.43 -11.68
C TYR A 166 18.70 -3.01 -11.39
N TYR A 167 17.47 -2.87 -10.88
CA TYR A 167 16.83 -1.60 -10.55
C TYR A 167 16.78 -1.39 -9.04
N LYS A 168 16.71 -0.11 -8.64
CA LYS A 168 16.65 0.27 -7.22
C LYS A 168 15.31 -0.16 -6.61
N ILE A 169 15.37 -0.70 -5.40
CA ILE A 169 14.21 -0.89 -4.53
C ILE A 169 13.95 0.44 -3.79
N PRO A 170 12.74 1.03 -3.89
CA PRO A 170 12.42 2.28 -3.23
C PRO A 170 12.01 2.08 -1.77
N PHE A 171 12.06 3.17 -0.99
CA PHE A 171 11.26 3.28 0.21
C PHE A 171 9.82 3.63 -0.16
N ILE A 172 8.84 2.97 0.47
CA ILE A 172 7.42 3.21 0.21
C ILE A 172 6.77 3.83 1.44
N MET A 173 6.25 5.04 1.28
CA MET A 173 5.50 5.77 2.30
C MET A 173 4.00 5.59 2.08
N PHE A 174 3.32 4.93 3.02
CA PHE A 174 1.88 4.72 2.95
C PHE A 174 1.12 5.84 3.64
N TYR A 175 0.09 6.33 2.95
CA TYR A 175 -0.81 7.36 3.45
C TYR A 175 -2.26 6.87 3.39
N ASN A 176 -2.91 6.80 4.55
CA ASN A 176 -4.33 6.48 4.67
C ASN A 176 -5.22 7.72 4.43
N SER A 177 -4.78 8.61 3.54
CA SER A 177 -5.51 9.78 3.09
C SER A 177 -4.91 10.27 1.79
N ASN A 178 -5.75 10.60 0.81
CA ASN A 178 -5.33 11.10 -0.49
C ASN A 178 -5.72 12.58 -0.68
N LYS A 179 -5.11 13.46 0.12
CA LYS A 179 -5.43 14.90 0.09
C LYS A 179 -4.81 15.64 -1.11
N GLN A 180 -3.95 14.99 -1.89
CA GLN A 180 -3.10 15.67 -2.89
C GLN A 180 -3.75 15.80 -4.28
N ASN A 181 -5.06 15.60 -4.43
CA ASN A 181 -5.76 15.65 -5.72
C ASN A 181 -5.19 14.73 -6.81
N LYS A 182 -4.37 13.72 -6.45
CA LYS A 182 -3.66 12.85 -7.41
C LYS A 182 -4.55 11.84 -8.10
N ILE A 183 -5.75 11.58 -7.57
CA ILE A 183 -6.69 10.57 -8.06
C ILE A 183 -8.07 11.21 -8.14
N ASP A 184 -8.73 11.08 -9.30
CA ASP A 184 -10.14 11.41 -9.43
C ASP A 184 -10.97 10.30 -8.78
N ILE A 185 -11.67 10.65 -7.71
CA ILE A 185 -12.48 9.69 -6.96
C ILE A 185 -13.82 9.42 -7.61
N LYS A 186 -14.29 10.28 -8.54
CA LYS A 186 -15.60 10.12 -9.18
C LYS A 186 -15.64 8.88 -10.05
N ASP A 187 -14.64 8.72 -10.92
CA ASP A 187 -14.55 7.55 -11.80
C ASP A 187 -14.45 6.25 -10.99
N ILE A 188 -13.67 6.28 -9.90
CA ILE A 188 -13.51 5.14 -8.99
C ILE A 188 -14.82 4.83 -8.26
N GLU A 189 -15.53 5.85 -7.81
CA GLU A 189 -16.84 5.71 -7.17
C GLU A 189 -17.86 5.10 -8.15
N GLU A 190 -17.94 5.60 -9.37
CA GLU A 190 -18.85 5.11 -10.41
C GLU A 190 -18.54 3.66 -10.80
N GLU A 191 -17.27 3.31 -11.03
CA GLU A 191 -16.83 1.93 -11.26
C GLU A 191 -17.23 1.03 -10.09
N THR A 192 -16.96 1.46 -8.86
CA THR A 192 -17.15 0.62 -7.67
C THR A 192 -18.65 0.41 -7.35
N LYS A 193 -19.50 1.40 -7.61
CA LYS A 193 -20.97 1.32 -7.44
C LYS A 193 -21.64 0.26 -8.32
N GLN A 194 -20.98 -0.18 -9.39
CA GLN A 194 -21.51 -1.26 -10.25
C GLN A 194 -21.62 -2.59 -9.51
N SER A 195 -20.85 -2.80 -8.43
CA SER A 195 -20.77 -4.09 -7.73
C SER A 195 -20.78 -4.01 -6.21
N TRP A 196 -20.83 -2.82 -5.62
CA TRP A 196 -20.74 -2.62 -4.18
C TRP A 196 -21.61 -1.46 -3.73
N ASP A 197 -22.00 -1.47 -2.45
CA ASP A 197 -22.57 -0.29 -1.82
C ASP A 197 -21.43 0.65 -1.43
N VAL A 198 -21.52 1.92 -1.85
CA VAL A 198 -20.38 2.85 -1.78
C VAL A 198 -20.66 4.02 -0.85
N ASN A 199 -19.68 4.35 -0.01
CA ASN A 199 -19.62 5.55 0.81
C ASN A 199 -18.29 6.27 0.55
N CYS A 200 -18.33 7.57 0.26
CA CYS A 200 -17.14 8.36 -0.05
C CYS A 200 -16.74 9.25 1.12
N ASP A 201 -15.48 9.15 1.55
CA ASP A 201 -14.85 10.18 2.37
C ASP A 201 -14.24 11.23 1.44
N SER A 202 -14.99 12.31 1.19
CA SER A 202 -14.58 13.40 0.29
C SER A 202 -13.38 14.18 0.81
N ILE A 203 -13.17 14.23 2.13
CA ILE A 203 -12.05 14.95 2.77
C ILE A 203 -10.74 14.20 2.50
N ASN A 204 -10.76 12.88 2.68
CA ASN A 204 -9.58 12.05 2.49
C ASN A 204 -9.51 11.43 1.09
N LYS A 205 -10.52 11.64 0.25
CA LYS A 205 -10.65 11.09 -1.11
C LYS A 205 -10.50 9.57 -1.14
N ILE A 206 -11.29 8.90 -0.29
CA ILE A 206 -11.31 7.43 -0.17
C ILE A 206 -12.73 6.93 -0.48
N VAL A 207 -12.82 5.97 -1.39
CA VAL A 207 -14.03 5.22 -1.70
C VAL A 207 -14.09 4.00 -0.79
N TYR A 208 -15.10 3.93 0.09
CA TYR A 208 -15.40 2.74 0.88
C TYR A 208 -16.49 1.95 0.17
N ALA A 209 -16.24 0.67 -0.08
CA ALA A 209 -17.13 -0.25 -0.74
C ALA A 209 -17.50 -1.37 0.22
N PHE A 210 -18.79 -1.61 0.38
CA PHE A 210 -19.34 -2.58 1.31
C PHE A 210 -20.20 -3.59 0.58
N TYR A 211 -20.28 -4.78 1.15
CA TYR A 211 -21.12 -5.83 0.60
C TYR A 211 -22.57 -5.39 0.45
N LYS A 212 -23.09 -5.52 -0.76
CA LYS A 212 -24.47 -5.26 -1.12
C LYS A 212 -25.31 -6.53 -0.96
N SER A 213 -26.38 -6.44 -0.16
CA SER A 213 -27.28 -7.56 0.09
C SER A 213 -27.82 -8.15 -1.23
N GLY A 214 -27.74 -9.48 -1.37
CA GLY A 214 -28.16 -10.20 -2.59
C GLY A 214 -27.07 -10.43 -3.64
N MET A 215 -25.84 -9.95 -3.42
CA MET A 215 -24.71 -10.25 -4.31
C MET A 215 -24.00 -11.55 -3.93
N ILE A 216 -23.59 -12.35 -4.91
CA ILE A 216 -22.73 -13.51 -4.63
C ILE A 216 -21.31 -12.97 -4.40
N ILE A 217 -20.82 -13.02 -3.16
CA ILE A 217 -19.39 -12.83 -2.89
C ILE A 217 -18.70 -14.08 -3.42
N ASN A 218 -18.01 -13.98 -4.56
CA ASN A 218 -17.05 -15.02 -4.89
C ASN A 218 -15.96 -14.97 -3.81
N PRO A 219 -15.82 -16.00 -2.97
CA PRO A 219 -14.72 -16.02 -2.01
C PRO A 219 -13.42 -15.86 -2.78
N ILE A 220 -12.56 -14.96 -2.33
CA ILE A 220 -11.17 -14.95 -2.76
C ILE A 220 -10.68 -16.35 -2.43
N LYS A 221 -10.34 -17.15 -3.45
CA LYS A 221 -9.88 -18.53 -3.27
C LYS A 221 -8.60 -18.48 -2.44
N THR A 222 -8.75 -18.58 -1.12
CA THR A 222 -7.67 -18.90 -0.21
C THR A 222 -7.29 -20.34 -0.53
N GLY A 223 -6.06 -20.54 -0.99
CA GLY A 223 -5.52 -21.88 -1.20
C GLY A 223 -5.74 -22.68 0.08
N ASN A 224 -6.44 -23.80 -0.05
CA ASN A 224 -6.84 -24.77 0.98
C ASN A 224 -7.94 -24.35 1.95
N THR A 225 -9.18 -24.44 1.48
CA THR A 225 -10.20 -25.24 2.17
C THR A 225 -10.95 -26.06 1.13
N SER A 226 -10.59 -27.33 1.01
CA SER A 226 -11.56 -28.35 0.65
C SER A 226 -12.61 -28.36 1.75
N ASN A 227 -13.77 -27.77 1.51
CA ASN A 227 -15.03 -28.25 2.06
C ASN A 227 -16.16 -27.72 1.20
N ARG A 228 -16.74 -28.66 0.45
CA ARG A 228 -18.13 -28.59 0.02
C ARG A 228 -18.98 -28.58 1.29
N GLU A 229 -19.46 -27.42 1.69
CA GLU A 229 -20.67 -27.28 2.52
C GLU A 229 -21.47 -26.13 1.89
N LEU A 230 -22.36 -26.48 0.96
CA LEU A 230 -23.81 -26.57 1.18
C LEU A 230 -24.47 -25.19 1.30
N LEU A 231 -24.81 -24.62 0.14
CA LEU A 231 -26.01 -23.79 0.04
C LEU A 231 -27.20 -24.76 -0.03
N LYS A 232 -27.90 -24.89 1.10
CA LYS A 232 -29.35 -25.11 1.14
C LYS A 232 -29.99 -23.84 1.67
#